data_AF-A0A7V3FMH8-F1
#
_entry.id   AF-A0A7V3FMH8-F1
#
_cell.length_a   1.000
_cell.length_b   1.000
_cell.length_c   1.000
_cell.angle_alpha   90.00
_cell.angle_beta   90.00
_cell.angle_gamma   90.00
#
_symmetry.space_group_name_H-M   'P 1'
#
loop_
_entity.id
_entity.type
_entity.pdbx_description
1 polymer ?
#
loop_
_entity_poly.entity_id
_entity_poly.type
_entity_poly.pdbx_seq_one_letter_code
_entity_poly.pdbx_strand_id
1 'polypeptide(L)'
;MIVPTHRSYLDFILCSYLFFAYPELGIAIPHIAAAQEFGKIPLLGKIIRKTQAFYVQRGLGRENPEVTRQIHDLVSRKQALEFFIEGTRSRSRQALKPRRGILKCLQASGQACSILPISISYDRLPEEKSFQRELSGAPKPKMRLGGLLAWIGRVLRGEIRLGRIHMSCGRPLTMNLDSDLNGLSLQVMAELQAGLAPTTHHLRSFLQKHPLPGVGLDWLKSAIEARGGRVLESPLKGEEKVDPTIAATFHYQWSHYFFPEALAAFPEHPAIQHFLRGNLYMEVPTPHPGAAGDERLGSVLQALFQPLCRDYFGAAEALGERPGQVPLRSAVELLPEIPGAHLPHLEACLEDLVAREILVQLPKGEGYAWGPKAQDLNRYARPAAGRRA
;
A
#
# COMPACT_ATOMS: atom_id res chain seq x y z
N MET A 1 5.34 19.63 8.20
CA MET A 1 5.79 18.23 8.03
C MET A 1 5.11 17.67 6.80
N ILE A 2 5.85 17.08 5.89
CA ILE A 2 5.36 16.56 4.60
C ILE A 2 5.30 15.04 4.71
N VAL A 3 4.14 14.44 4.50
CA VAL A 3 3.93 13.00 4.69
C VAL A 3 3.39 12.40 3.40
N PRO A 4 4.27 12.00 2.47
CA PRO A 4 3.83 11.37 1.23
C PRO A 4 3.53 9.87 1.39
N THR A 5 2.70 9.34 0.49
CA THR A 5 2.59 7.86 0.28
C THR A 5 3.90 7.29 -0.24
N HIS A 6 4.21 6.02 0.09
CA HIS A 6 5.46 5.38 -0.34
C HIS A 6 5.26 4.19 -1.29
N ARG A 7 5.48 4.39 -2.59
CA ARG A 7 5.27 3.41 -3.68
C ARG A 7 6.49 3.25 -4.59
N SER A 8 7.36 4.25 -4.72
CA SER A 8 8.54 4.26 -5.59
C SER A 8 9.81 4.70 -4.85
N TYR A 9 11.00 4.46 -5.44
CA TYR A 9 12.20 5.20 -5.03
C TYR A 9 12.11 6.68 -5.43
N LEU A 10 11.28 7.03 -6.42
CA LEU A 10 11.09 8.42 -6.83
C LEU A 10 10.41 9.29 -5.77
N ASP A 11 9.58 8.72 -4.89
CA ASP A 11 8.82 9.49 -3.89
C ASP A 11 9.71 10.41 -3.06
N PHE A 12 10.94 9.96 -2.74
CA PHE A 12 11.95 10.72 -2.00
C PHE A 12 12.31 12.07 -2.63
N ILE A 13 12.19 12.21 -3.94
CA ILE A 13 12.60 13.44 -4.63
C ILE A 13 11.41 14.23 -5.17
N LEU A 14 10.21 13.64 -5.22
CA LEU A 14 9.06 14.26 -5.85
C LEU A 14 8.55 15.48 -5.07
N CYS A 15 8.43 15.38 -3.74
CA CYS A 15 8.03 16.53 -2.92
C CYS A 15 9.10 17.63 -2.96
N SER A 16 10.38 17.26 -2.89
CA SER A 16 11.49 18.20 -3.05
C SER A 16 11.45 18.92 -4.41
N TYR A 17 11.18 18.19 -5.49
CA TYR A 17 11.01 18.76 -6.82
C TYR A 17 9.79 19.67 -6.90
N LEU A 18 8.65 19.27 -6.34
CA LEU A 18 7.41 20.06 -6.30
C LEU A 18 7.67 21.43 -5.63
N PHE A 19 8.27 21.44 -4.44
CA PHE A 19 8.52 22.70 -3.73
C PHE A 19 9.64 23.54 -4.33
N PHE A 20 10.59 22.92 -5.04
CA PHE A 20 11.59 23.64 -5.83
C PHE A 20 10.97 24.29 -7.07
N ALA A 21 10.12 23.56 -7.80
CA ALA A 21 9.53 24.01 -9.06
C ALA A 21 8.41 25.03 -8.87
N TYR A 22 7.74 25.02 -7.72
CA TYR A 22 6.63 25.92 -7.36
C TYR A 22 6.93 26.67 -6.06
N PRO A 23 7.90 27.59 -6.05
CA PRO A 23 8.29 28.35 -4.86
C PRO A 23 7.15 29.20 -4.27
N GLU A 24 6.14 29.55 -5.08
CA GLU A 24 4.93 30.26 -4.65
C GLU A 24 4.11 29.50 -3.61
N LEU A 25 4.32 28.18 -3.45
CA LEU A 25 3.71 27.40 -2.38
C LEU A 25 4.21 27.79 -0.98
N GLY A 26 5.34 28.52 -0.89
CA GLY A 26 5.90 28.99 0.37
C GLY A 26 6.43 27.88 1.28
N ILE A 27 6.61 26.67 0.74
CA ILE A 27 7.13 25.51 1.46
C ILE A 27 8.61 25.34 1.08
N ALA A 28 9.49 25.37 2.08
CA ALA A 28 10.91 25.09 1.86
C ALA A 28 11.12 23.62 1.44
N ILE A 29 12.18 23.37 0.67
CA ILE A 29 12.60 22.00 0.30
C ILE A 29 12.82 21.20 1.59
N PRO A 30 12.15 20.05 1.78
CA PRO A 30 12.16 19.33 3.04
C PRO A 30 13.45 18.55 3.25
N HIS A 31 13.84 18.44 4.52
CA HIS A 31 14.77 17.41 4.98
C HIS A 31 14.08 16.05 4.93
N ILE A 32 14.77 14.98 4.52
CA ILE A 32 14.14 13.67 4.35
C ILE A 32 14.58 12.69 5.44
N ALA A 33 13.63 12.15 6.21
CA ALA A 33 13.89 11.02 7.08
C ALA A 33 13.94 9.72 6.26
N ALA A 34 15.13 9.13 6.13
CA ALA A 34 15.35 7.91 5.35
C ALA A 34 15.84 6.75 6.23
N ALA A 35 15.56 5.50 5.84
CA ALA A 35 16.21 4.37 6.51
C ALA A 35 17.69 4.29 6.13
N GLN A 36 18.56 3.84 7.05
CA GLN A 36 20.02 3.76 6.84
C GLN A 36 20.41 2.97 5.57
N GLU A 37 19.63 1.95 5.22
CA GLU A 37 19.86 1.11 4.03
C GLU A 37 19.75 1.87 2.70
N PHE A 38 19.10 3.04 2.66
CA PHE A 38 19.01 3.85 1.43
C PHE A 38 20.33 4.55 1.10
N GLY A 39 21.16 4.87 2.10
CA GLY A 39 22.49 5.44 1.88
C GLY A 39 23.43 4.52 1.11
N LYS A 40 23.13 3.21 1.09
CA LYS A 40 23.89 2.16 0.40
C LYS A 40 23.48 1.97 -1.07
N ILE A 41 22.42 2.64 -1.52
CA ILE A 41 21.95 2.55 -2.90
C ILE A 41 22.85 3.42 -3.81
N PRO A 42 23.51 2.85 -4.84
CA PRO A 42 24.33 3.61 -5.77
C PRO A 42 23.55 4.75 -6.43
N LEU A 43 24.18 5.91 -6.60
CA LEU A 43 23.62 7.17 -7.13
C LEU A 43 22.55 7.82 -6.23
N LEU A 44 21.53 7.08 -5.81
CA LEU A 44 20.47 7.58 -4.94
C LEU A 44 21.02 8.02 -3.57
N GLY A 45 21.96 7.27 -2.99
CA GLY A 45 22.61 7.68 -1.73
C GLY A 45 23.41 8.98 -1.85
N LYS A 46 23.95 9.32 -3.04
CA LYS A 46 24.64 10.60 -3.27
C LYS A 46 23.63 11.76 -3.37
N ILE A 47 22.49 11.54 -4.01
CA ILE A 47 21.41 12.52 -4.12
C ILE A 47 20.75 12.74 -2.75
N ILE A 48 20.42 11.67 -2.03
CA ILE A 48 19.84 11.70 -0.68
C ILE A 48 20.73 12.45 0.31
N ARG A 49 22.06 12.30 0.22
CA ARG A 49 23.00 13.09 1.04
C ARG A 49 22.96 14.59 0.71
N LYS A 50 22.65 14.95 -0.53
CA LYS A 50 22.49 16.36 -0.95
C LYS A 50 21.12 16.93 -0.57
N THR A 51 20.10 16.11 -0.34
CA THR A 51 18.77 16.52 0.14
C THR A 51 18.66 16.57 1.67
N GLN A 52 19.79 16.75 2.37
CA GLN A 52 19.87 16.90 3.83
C GLN A 52 19.14 15.81 4.63
N ALA A 53 19.19 14.57 4.13
CA ALA A 53 18.52 13.45 4.78
C ALA A 53 19.24 12.96 6.03
N PHE A 54 18.48 12.51 7.03
CA PHE A 54 19.02 11.82 8.21
C PHE A 54 18.44 10.42 8.37
N TYR A 55 19.18 9.56 9.08
CA TYR A 55 18.92 8.12 9.09
C TYR A 55 18.19 7.67 10.34
N VAL A 56 17.12 6.90 10.13
CA VAL A 56 16.34 6.28 11.22
C VAL A 56 16.67 4.79 11.28
N GLN A 57 17.10 4.31 12.45
CA GLN A 57 17.29 2.87 12.70
C GLN A 57 15.94 2.18 12.91
N ARG A 58 15.74 1.03 12.26
CA ARG A 58 14.52 0.22 12.43
C ARG A 58 14.61 -0.58 13.73
N GLY A 59 13.49 -0.66 14.45
CA GLY A 59 13.28 -1.72 15.46
C GLY A 59 13.64 -1.39 16.90
N LEU A 60 13.88 -0.14 17.28
CA LEU A 60 14.23 0.18 18.67
C LEU A 60 13.05 0.15 19.65
N GLY A 61 11.79 0.22 19.16
CA GLY A 61 10.59 0.25 20.03
C GLY A 61 10.55 1.43 21.03
N ARG A 62 11.57 2.28 21.01
CA ARG A 62 11.88 3.38 21.92
C ARG A 62 12.35 4.57 21.09
N GLU A 63 12.25 5.75 21.67
CA GLU A 63 12.79 6.99 21.11
C GLU A 63 14.28 6.81 20.82
N ASN A 64 14.71 7.20 19.61
CA ASN A 64 16.13 7.30 19.31
C ASN A 64 16.55 8.75 19.65
N PRO A 65 17.34 8.99 20.72
CA PRO A 65 17.65 10.33 21.18
C PRO A 65 18.37 11.19 20.14
N GLU A 66 19.15 10.57 19.25
CA GLU A 66 19.83 11.25 18.15
C GLU A 66 18.83 11.75 17.10
N VAL A 67 17.87 10.90 16.71
CA VAL A 67 16.79 11.26 15.79
C VAL A 67 15.89 12.32 16.40
N THR A 68 15.53 12.19 17.68
CA THR A 68 14.73 13.20 18.39
C THR A 68 15.42 14.55 18.42
N ARG A 69 16.73 14.59 18.69
CA ARG A 69 17.52 15.85 18.68
C ARG A 69 17.54 16.48 17.29
N GLN A 70 17.81 15.70 16.24
CA GLN A 70 17.80 16.21 14.87
C GLN A 70 16.43 16.77 14.48
N ILE A 71 15.35 16.06 14.83
CA ILE A 71 13.99 16.54 14.59
C ILE A 71 13.71 17.82 15.38
N HIS A 72 14.11 17.89 16.65
CA HIS A 72 13.98 19.10 17.46
C HIS A 72 14.70 20.30 16.84
N ASP A 73 15.93 20.11 16.34
CA ASP A 73 16.69 21.17 15.68
C ASP A 73 16.03 21.64 14.38
N LEU A 74 15.47 20.73 13.59
CA LEU A 74 14.73 21.07 12.36
C LEU A 74 13.45 21.85 12.67
N VAL A 75 12.67 21.38 13.64
CA VAL A 75 11.38 21.97 14.01
C VAL A 75 11.58 23.34 14.65
N SER A 76 12.58 23.50 15.53
CA SER A 76 12.94 24.80 16.13
C SER A 76 13.40 25.85 15.10
N ARG A 77 14.00 25.42 13.99
CA ARG A 77 14.36 26.27 12.84
C ARG A 77 13.21 26.47 11.85
N LYS A 78 12.01 25.98 12.15
CA LYS A 78 10.83 26.02 11.27
C LYS A 78 11.07 25.39 9.89
N GLN A 79 11.92 24.36 9.83
CA GLN A 79 12.24 23.68 8.58
C GLN A 79 11.23 22.57 8.27
N ALA A 80 10.99 22.31 6.99
CA ALA A 80 10.14 21.21 6.56
C ALA A 80 10.87 19.87 6.70
N LEU A 81 10.17 18.87 7.23
CA LEU A 81 10.62 17.48 7.29
C LEU A 81 9.66 16.62 6.46
N GLU A 82 10.21 15.79 5.58
CA GLU A 82 9.55 14.74 4.83
C GLU A 82 9.79 13.39 5.49
N PHE A 83 8.73 12.61 5.71
CA PHE A 83 8.85 11.22 6.15
C PHE A 83 7.68 10.37 5.66
N PHE A 84 7.96 9.08 5.44
CA PHE A 84 6.95 8.11 5.02
C PHE A 84 6.34 7.45 6.24
N ILE A 85 5.09 7.78 6.57
CA ILE A 85 4.40 7.23 7.74
C ILE A 85 4.24 5.70 7.67
N GLU A 86 4.18 5.13 6.47
CA GLU A 86 4.15 3.68 6.23
C GLU A 86 5.48 2.97 6.58
N GLY A 87 6.58 3.71 6.67
CA GLY A 87 7.93 3.22 7.04
C GLY A 87 8.64 2.34 6.00
N THR A 88 7.92 1.78 5.03
CA THR A 88 8.48 1.06 3.88
C THR A 88 7.62 1.26 2.63
N ARG A 89 8.20 1.03 1.45
CA ARG A 89 7.45 1.08 0.19
C ARG A 89 6.43 -0.04 0.10
N SER A 90 5.21 0.26 -0.31
CA SER A 90 4.27 -0.79 -0.68
C SER A 90 4.63 -1.36 -2.04
N ARG A 91 4.90 -2.67 -2.10
CA ARG A 91 5.22 -3.39 -3.36
C ARG A 91 3.95 -3.71 -4.14
N SER A 92 2.85 -3.88 -3.42
CA SER A 92 1.53 -4.20 -3.96
C SER A 92 0.63 -2.98 -4.11
N ARG A 93 1.12 -1.76 -3.90
CA ARG A 93 0.33 -0.50 -3.90
C ARG A 93 -0.70 -0.37 -2.76
N GLN A 94 -0.90 -1.40 -1.94
CA GLN A 94 -1.73 -1.35 -0.72
C GLN A 94 -1.22 -0.29 0.27
N ALA A 95 -2.14 0.35 0.99
CA ALA A 95 -1.80 1.20 2.13
C ALA A 95 -1.27 0.34 3.27
N LEU A 96 -0.08 0.67 3.78
CA LEU A 96 0.52 -0.07 4.89
C LEU A 96 0.13 0.55 6.23
N LYS A 97 0.15 -0.27 7.29
CA LYS A 97 -0.12 0.20 8.66
C LYS A 97 0.88 1.31 9.04
N PRO A 98 0.41 2.45 9.59
CA PRO A 98 1.27 3.57 9.92
C PRO A 98 2.23 3.23 11.07
N ARG A 99 3.45 3.77 10.98
CA ARG A 99 4.49 3.68 12.01
C ARG A 99 4.63 5.04 12.69
N ARG A 100 4.41 5.06 14.00
CA ARG A 100 4.34 6.28 14.82
C ARG A 100 5.69 6.79 15.34
N GLY A 101 6.80 6.16 14.97
CA GLY A 101 8.13 6.48 15.52
C GLY A 101 8.55 7.94 15.33
N ILE A 102 8.40 8.46 14.10
CA ILE A 102 8.71 9.87 13.79
C ILE A 102 7.72 10.82 14.48
N LEU A 103 6.43 10.47 14.53
CA LEU A 103 5.42 11.26 15.21
C LEU A 103 5.73 11.40 16.71
N LYS A 104 6.19 10.32 17.36
CA LYS A 104 6.66 10.37 18.77
C LYS A 104 7.84 11.33 18.95
N CYS A 105 8.82 11.28 18.04
CA CYS A 105 9.97 12.19 18.10
C CYS A 105 9.55 13.65 17.88
N LEU A 106 8.59 13.90 16.98
CA LEU A 106 8.04 15.23 16.76
C LEU A 106 7.25 15.72 17.98
N GLN A 107 6.43 14.88 18.60
CA GLN A 107 5.72 15.22 19.84
C GLN A 107 6.71 15.54 20.97
N ALA A 108 7.75 14.72 21.14
CA ALA A 108 8.80 14.94 22.13
C ALA A 108 9.60 16.25 21.91
N SER A 109 9.55 16.85 20.72
CA SER A 109 10.17 18.15 20.46
C SER A 109 9.47 19.32 21.16
N GLY A 110 8.24 19.13 21.66
CA GLY A 110 7.50 20.17 22.36
C GLY A 110 6.86 21.24 21.48
N GLN A 111 7.04 21.16 20.16
CA GLN A 111 6.55 22.19 19.24
C GLN A 111 5.34 21.70 18.45
N ALA A 112 4.33 22.57 18.34
CA ALA A 112 3.20 22.31 17.46
C ALA A 112 3.64 22.36 15.99
N CYS A 113 3.17 21.42 15.18
CA CYS A 113 3.49 21.36 13.77
C CYS A 113 2.28 20.96 12.93
N SER A 114 2.28 21.42 11.68
CA SER A 114 1.29 21.03 10.68
C SER A 114 1.81 19.84 9.88
N ILE A 115 0.99 18.80 9.74
CA ILE A 115 1.23 17.61 8.94
C ILE A 115 0.44 17.76 7.64
N LEU A 116 1.13 17.72 6.50
CA LEU A 116 0.53 17.77 5.16
C LEU A 116 0.63 16.39 4.51
N PRO A 117 -0.48 15.64 4.43
CA PRO A 117 -0.54 14.39 3.68
C PRO A 117 -0.42 14.66 2.17
N ILE A 118 0.41 13.88 1.46
CA ILE A 118 0.55 13.98 0.00
C ILE A 118 0.39 12.59 -0.64
N SER A 119 -0.71 12.39 -1.36
CA SER A 119 -0.95 11.16 -2.11
C SER A 119 -0.25 11.23 -3.46
N ILE A 120 0.48 10.18 -3.82
CA ILE A 120 1.18 10.07 -5.10
C ILE A 120 0.59 8.91 -5.91
N SER A 121 -0.08 9.23 -7.01
CA SER A 121 -0.67 8.30 -7.96
C SER A 121 0.19 8.21 -9.22
N TYR A 122 0.51 6.98 -9.64
CA TYR A 122 1.32 6.70 -10.82
C TYR A 122 0.48 5.96 -11.83
N ASP A 123 0.59 6.30 -13.12
CA ASP A 123 0.16 5.41 -14.20
C ASP A 123 0.92 4.07 -14.14
N ARG A 124 2.25 4.14 -14.08
CA ARG A 124 3.14 2.99 -13.94
C ARG A 124 4.32 3.32 -13.05
N LEU A 125 4.78 2.30 -12.33
CA LEU A 125 5.96 2.44 -11.47
C LEU A 125 7.24 2.08 -12.24
N PRO A 126 8.32 2.87 -12.11
CA PRO A 126 9.64 2.50 -12.62
C PRO A 126 10.08 1.08 -12.20
N GLU A 127 9.72 0.70 -10.97
CA GLU A 127 10.15 -0.53 -10.32
C GLU A 127 9.27 -1.76 -10.59
N GLU A 128 8.31 -1.69 -11.52
CA GLU A 128 7.36 -2.79 -11.78
C GLU A 128 8.04 -4.15 -11.97
N LYS A 129 9.16 -4.24 -12.68
CA LYS A 129 9.90 -5.51 -12.85
C LYS A 129 10.53 -6.02 -11.55
N SER A 130 10.96 -5.12 -10.66
CA SER A 130 11.47 -5.52 -9.34
C SER A 130 10.33 -6.02 -8.47
N PHE A 131 9.21 -5.30 -8.46
CA PHE A 131 8.03 -5.68 -7.69
C PHE A 131 7.41 -6.96 -8.20
N GLN A 132 7.37 -7.19 -9.51
CA GLN A 132 6.94 -8.47 -10.09
C GLN A 132 7.75 -9.64 -9.52
N ARG A 133 9.08 -9.54 -9.51
CA ARG A 133 9.96 -10.59 -8.97
C ARG A 133 9.76 -10.79 -7.47
N GLU A 134 9.66 -9.69 -6.71
CA GLU A 134 9.40 -9.77 -5.26
C GLU A 134 8.03 -10.41 -4.98
N LEU A 135 6.99 -10.04 -5.73
CA LEU A 135 5.63 -10.59 -5.60
C LEU A 135 5.51 -12.03 -6.09
N SER A 136 6.43 -12.50 -6.94
CA SER A 136 6.56 -13.91 -7.32
C SER A 136 7.41 -14.73 -6.33
N GLY A 137 7.77 -14.15 -5.18
CA GLY A 137 8.55 -14.81 -4.13
C GLY A 137 10.07 -14.81 -4.36
N ALA A 138 10.57 -14.20 -5.44
CA ALA A 138 12.00 -14.14 -5.67
C ALA A 138 12.67 -13.15 -4.69
N PRO A 139 13.90 -13.42 -4.23
CA PRO A 139 14.60 -12.54 -3.31
C PRO A 139 14.83 -11.16 -3.93
N LYS A 140 14.85 -10.13 -3.07
CA LYS A 140 15.05 -8.74 -3.48
C LYS A 140 16.30 -8.62 -4.38
N PRO A 141 16.16 -8.11 -5.61
CA PRO A 141 17.32 -7.97 -6.50
C PRO A 141 18.33 -6.97 -5.92
N LYS A 142 19.61 -7.33 -5.94
CA LYS A 142 20.69 -6.38 -5.67
C LYS A 142 20.67 -5.33 -6.78
N MET A 143 20.50 -4.05 -6.42
CA MET A 143 20.46 -2.98 -7.41
C MET A 143 21.85 -2.82 -8.05
N ARG A 144 21.98 -3.11 -9.35
CA ARG A 144 23.23 -2.94 -10.10
C ARG A 144 23.20 -1.63 -10.89
N LEU A 145 24.25 -0.83 -10.78
CA LEU A 145 24.34 0.49 -11.42
C LEU A 145 24.17 0.42 -12.95
N GLY A 146 24.76 -0.58 -13.61
CA GLY A 146 24.61 -0.79 -15.05
C GLY A 146 23.16 -1.12 -15.47
N GLY A 147 22.42 -1.87 -14.65
CA GLY A 147 21.01 -2.17 -14.91
C GLY A 147 20.11 -0.93 -14.80
N LEU A 148 20.41 -0.03 -13.86
CA LEU A 148 19.72 1.24 -13.71
C LEU A 148 19.98 2.16 -14.92
N LEU A 149 21.25 2.32 -15.34
CA LEU A 149 21.61 3.17 -16.47
C LEU A 149 21.01 2.68 -17.79
N ALA A 150 21.03 1.36 -18.03
CA ALA A 150 20.38 0.77 -19.19
C ALA A 150 18.86 1.02 -19.17
N TRP A 151 18.22 0.88 -18.01
CA TRP A 151 16.79 1.16 -17.86
C TRP A 151 16.46 2.64 -18.11
N ILE A 152 17.23 3.57 -17.53
CA ILE A 152 17.08 5.02 -17.80
C ILE A 152 17.22 5.31 -19.29
N GLY A 153 18.23 4.74 -19.96
CA GLY A 153 18.41 4.91 -21.40
C GLY A 153 17.20 4.45 -22.22
N ARG A 154 16.54 3.37 -21.82
CA ARG A 154 15.31 2.88 -22.48
C ARG A 154 14.11 3.80 -22.25
N VAL A 155 13.98 4.37 -21.06
CA VAL A 155 12.96 5.39 -20.76
C VAL A 155 13.19 6.63 -21.63
N LEU A 156 14.43 7.13 -21.69
CA LEU A 156 14.78 8.31 -22.49
C LEU A 156 14.60 8.09 -24.00
N ARG A 157 14.80 6.86 -24.50
CA ARG A 157 14.51 6.47 -25.89
C ARG A 157 13.02 6.21 -26.16
N GLY A 158 12.13 6.41 -25.18
CA GLY A 158 10.69 6.20 -25.33
C GLY A 158 10.25 4.75 -25.42
N GLU A 159 11.14 3.78 -25.17
CA GLU A 159 10.82 2.34 -25.18
C GLU A 159 9.99 1.93 -23.96
N ILE A 160 10.01 2.73 -22.90
CA ILE A 160 9.26 2.51 -21.66
C ILE A 160 8.41 3.75 -21.40
N ARG A 161 7.11 3.63 -21.62
CA ARG A 161 6.14 4.68 -21.31
C ARG A 161 5.64 4.48 -19.88
N LEU A 162 6.05 5.38 -18.98
CA LEU A 162 5.65 5.37 -17.57
C LEU A 162 4.33 6.10 -17.31
N GLY A 163 3.87 6.90 -18.30
CA GLY A 163 2.70 7.75 -18.13
C GLY A 163 2.99 8.96 -17.25
N ARG A 164 2.03 9.33 -16.41
CA ARG A 164 2.06 10.50 -15.54
C ARG A 164 2.18 10.12 -14.06
N ILE A 165 2.70 11.09 -13.31
CA ILE A 165 2.69 11.10 -11.84
C ILE A 165 1.74 12.22 -11.43
N HIS A 166 0.81 11.91 -10.56
CA HIS A 166 -0.16 12.84 -10.02
C HIS A 166 0.02 12.94 -8.51
N MET A 167 0.12 14.16 -8.00
CA MET A 167 0.27 14.42 -6.57
C MET A 167 -0.94 15.20 -6.09
N SER A 168 -1.54 14.76 -4.98
CA SER A 168 -2.66 15.44 -4.33
C SER A 168 -2.31 15.74 -2.88
N CYS A 169 -2.49 16.98 -2.47
CA CYS A 169 -2.42 17.37 -1.07
C CYS A 169 -3.74 17.02 -0.38
N GLY A 170 -3.67 16.33 0.76
CA GLY A 170 -4.78 16.17 1.67
C GLY A 170 -4.94 17.39 2.57
N ARG A 171 -5.93 17.35 3.46
CA ARG A 171 -6.13 18.42 4.45
C ARG A 171 -4.97 18.44 5.44
N PRO A 172 -4.40 19.62 5.76
CA PRO A 172 -3.40 19.73 6.81
C PRO A 172 -3.98 19.35 8.18
N LEU A 173 -3.23 18.55 8.93
CA LEU A 173 -3.57 18.12 10.28
C LEU A 173 -2.62 18.78 11.29
N THR A 174 -3.15 19.28 12.39
CA THR A 174 -2.34 19.88 13.45
C THR A 174 -1.91 18.81 14.44
N MET A 175 -0.65 18.85 14.85
CA MET A 175 -0.11 18.03 15.93
C MET A 175 0.51 18.94 16.98
N ASN A 176 0.23 18.65 18.24
CA ASN A 176 0.77 19.31 19.42
C ASN A 176 1.18 18.27 20.49
N LEU A 177 1.60 18.75 21.65
CA LEU A 177 2.03 17.91 22.78
C LEU A 177 0.95 16.91 23.25
N ASP A 178 -0.32 17.30 23.21
CA ASP A 178 -1.44 16.51 23.76
C ASP A 178 -2.13 15.63 22.70
N SER A 179 -1.61 15.61 21.47
CA SER A 179 -2.24 14.87 20.36
C SER A 179 -2.19 13.35 20.58
N ASP A 180 -3.33 12.67 20.37
CA ASP A 180 -3.35 11.20 20.26
C ASP A 180 -2.66 10.77 18.96
N LEU A 181 -1.43 10.27 19.09
CA LEU A 181 -0.64 9.83 17.95
C LEU A 181 -1.25 8.64 17.20
N ASN A 182 -2.09 7.82 17.86
CA ASN A 182 -2.77 6.73 17.17
C ASN A 182 -3.84 7.28 16.24
N GLY A 183 -4.80 8.04 16.78
CA GLY A 183 -5.84 8.70 16.01
C GLY A 183 -5.28 9.60 14.91
N LEU A 184 -4.28 10.43 15.22
CA LEU A 184 -3.62 11.28 14.23
C LEU A 184 -2.98 10.46 13.10
N SER A 185 -2.32 9.34 13.42
CA SER A 185 -1.72 8.50 12.37
C SER A 185 -2.76 7.88 11.44
N LEU A 186 -3.94 7.52 11.96
CA LEU A 186 -5.05 7.02 11.16
C LEU A 186 -5.69 8.13 10.32
N GLN A 187 -5.84 9.34 10.85
CA GLN A 187 -6.29 10.50 10.09
C GLN A 187 -5.35 10.84 8.94
N VAL A 188 -4.02 10.79 9.16
CA VAL A 188 -3.05 10.96 8.06
C VAL A 188 -3.26 9.90 6.99
N MET A 189 -3.41 8.62 7.37
CA MET A 189 -3.65 7.55 6.40
C MET A 189 -4.98 7.71 5.66
N ALA A 190 -6.02 8.23 6.32
CA ALA A 190 -7.31 8.53 5.71
C ALA A 190 -7.18 9.60 4.62
N GLU A 191 -6.50 10.71 4.91
CA GLU A 191 -6.22 11.78 3.95
C GLU A 191 -5.36 11.28 2.78
N LEU A 192 -4.36 10.41 3.05
CA LEU A 192 -3.57 9.78 2.00
C LEU A 192 -4.40 8.86 1.12
N GLN A 193 -5.29 8.04 1.71
CA GLN A 193 -6.15 7.14 0.96
C GLN A 193 -7.17 7.90 0.10
N ALA A 194 -7.82 8.94 0.65
CA ALA A 194 -8.76 9.78 -0.07
C ALA A 194 -8.11 10.56 -1.23
N GLY A 195 -6.83 10.93 -1.09
CA GLY A 195 -6.09 11.60 -2.15
C GLY A 195 -5.62 10.67 -3.28
N LEU A 196 -5.67 9.34 -3.10
CA LEU A 196 -5.32 8.40 -4.17
C LEU A 196 -6.38 8.40 -5.27
N ALA A 197 -5.91 8.56 -6.50
CA ALA A 197 -6.73 8.52 -7.69
C ALA A 197 -6.20 7.47 -8.67
N PRO A 198 -7.03 6.52 -9.14
CA PRO A 198 -6.67 5.68 -10.27
C PRO A 198 -6.60 6.50 -11.56
N THR A 199 -5.92 5.95 -12.57
CA THR A 199 -5.96 6.50 -13.92
C THR A 199 -6.78 5.58 -14.82
N THR A 200 -7.19 6.07 -15.99
CA THR A 200 -7.91 5.24 -16.98
C THR A 200 -7.08 4.04 -17.46
N HIS A 201 -5.74 4.05 -17.31
CA HIS A 201 -4.90 2.87 -17.51
C HIS A 201 -5.18 1.77 -16.47
N HIS A 202 -5.30 2.12 -15.19
CA HIS A 202 -5.63 1.15 -14.13
C HIS A 202 -7.01 0.52 -14.36
N LEU A 203 -8.01 1.33 -14.71
CA LEU A 203 -9.38 0.85 -14.91
C LEU A 203 -9.48 -0.04 -16.15
N ARG A 204 -8.85 0.32 -17.27
CA ARG A 204 -8.80 -0.55 -18.47
C ARG A 204 -8.10 -1.88 -18.18
N SER A 205 -6.99 -1.85 -17.44
CA SER A 205 -6.27 -3.07 -17.04
C SER A 205 -7.14 -3.99 -16.19
N PHE A 206 -7.91 -3.43 -15.25
CA PHE A 206 -8.90 -4.18 -14.47
C PHE A 206 -9.98 -4.81 -15.34
N LEU A 207 -10.61 -4.02 -16.23
CA LEU A 207 -11.70 -4.49 -17.10
C LEU A 207 -11.22 -5.50 -18.16
N GLN A 208 -9.99 -5.40 -18.64
CA GLN A 208 -9.41 -6.39 -19.54
C GLN A 208 -9.22 -7.75 -18.87
N LYS A 209 -8.84 -7.75 -17.59
CA LYS A 209 -8.69 -8.97 -16.78
C LYS A 209 -10.04 -9.53 -16.30
N HIS A 210 -11.01 -8.66 -16.08
CA HIS A 210 -12.34 -8.98 -15.58
C HIS A 210 -13.39 -8.42 -16.57
N PRO A 211 -13.77 -9.18 -17.61
CA PRO A 211 -14.85 -8.79 -18.50
C PRO A 211 -16.18 -8.87 -17.74
N LEU A 212 -16.79 -7.71 -17.47
CA LEU A 212 -18.00 -7.60 -16.66
C LEU A 212 -19.14 -7.03 -17.53
N PRO A 213 -20.21 -7.79 -17.81
CA PRO A 213 -21.34 -7.31 -18.60
C PRO A 213 -21.92 -6.00 -18.03
N GLY A 214 -22.08 -4.99 -18.90
CA GLY A 214 -22.63 -3.68 -18.51
C GLY A 214 -21.69 -2.77 -17.72
N VAL A 215 -20.47 -3.20 -17.39
CA VAL A 215 -19.44 -2.41 -16.69
C VAL A 215 -18.36 -1.99 -17.69
N GLY A 216 -18.55 -0.81 -18.29
CA GLY A 216 -17.53 -0.16 -19.13
C GLY A 216 -16.61 0.77 -18.33
N LEU A 217 -15.60 1.33 -19.02
CA LEU A 217 -14.69 2.32 -18.45
C LEU A 217 -15.45 3.53 -17.88
N ASP A 218 -16.40 4.06 -18.65
CA ASP A 218 -17.18 5.25 -18.26
C ASP A 218 -18.08 4.96 -17.05
N TRP A 219 -18.64 3.76 -16.99
CA TRP A 219 -19.43 3.33 -15.84
C TRP A 219 -18.55 3.24 -14.59
N LEU A 220 -17.39 2.58 -14.68
CA LEU A 220 -16.51 2.40 -13.53
C LEU A 220 -15.94 3.74 -13.04
N LYS A 221 -15.63 4.65 -13.97
CA LYS A 221 -15.26 6.03 -13.67
C LYS A 221 -16.36 6.74 -12.89
N SER A 222 -17.58 6.74 -13.44
CA SER A 222 -18.74 7.38 -12.78
C SER A 222 -19.03 6.77 -11.42
N ALA A 223 -18.87 5.45 -11.27
CA ALA A 223 -19.08 4.75 -10.00
C ALA A 223 -18.06 5.15 -8.93
N ILE A 224 -16.80 5.37 -9.30
CA ILE A 224 -15.75 5.87 -8.38
C ILE A 224 -16.02 7.33 -8.01
N GLU A 225 -16.37 8.17 -8.99
CA GLU A 225 -16.63 9.60 -8.78
C GLU A 225 -17.88 9.83 -7.91
N ALA A 226 -18.94 9.03 -8.09
CA ALA A 226 -20.12 9.05 -7.23
C ALA A 226 -19.84 8.70 -5.75
N ARG A 227 -18.68 8.11 -5.47
CA ARG A 227 -18.19 7.76 -4.12
C ARG A 227 -17.15 8.74 -3.59
N GLY A 228 -17.02 9.91 -4.22
CA GLY A 228 -16.07 10.96 -3.84
C GLY A 228 -14.65 10.73 -4.33
N GLY A 229 -14.41 9.66 -5.12
CA GLY A 229 -13.12 9.42 -5.75
C GLY A 229 -12.88 10.31 -6.97
N ARG A 230 -11.66 10.27 -7.48
CA ARG A 230 -11.27 10.95 -8.73
C ARG A 230 -10.62 9.97 -9.68
N VAL A 231 -10.94 10.05 -10.97
CA VAL A 231 -10.27 9.25 -12.01
C VAL A 231 -9.50 10.16 -12.95
N LEU A 232 -8.24 9.84 -13.16
CA LEU A 232 -7.31 10.66 -13.96
C LEU A 232 -7.14 10.09 -15.36
N GLU A 233 -7.04 10.97 -16.36
CA GLU A 233 -6.80 10.51 -17.73
C GLU A 233 -5.34 10.11 -17.94
N SER A 234 -5.14 8.86 -18.36
CA SER A 234 -3.83 8.32 -18.70
C SER A 234 -3.53 8.48 -20.19
N PRO A 235 -2.32 8.93 -20.56
CA PRO A 235 -1.86 8.90 -21.95
C PRO A 235 -1.53 7.48 -22.43
N LEU A 236 -1.49 6.48 -21.53
CA LEU A 236 -1.24 5.08 -21.90
C LEU A 236 -2.49 4.49 -22.56
N LYS A 237 -2.33 3.94 -23.77
CA LYS A 237 -3.44 3.50 -24.61
C LYS A 237 -3.84 2.04 -24.40
N GLY A 238 -3.16 1.32 -23.51
CA GLY A 238 -3.47 -0.09 -23.21
C GLY A 238 -2.77 -1.08 -24.15
N GLU A 239 -1.97 -0.59 -25.10
CA GLU A 239 -1.06 -1.41 -25.91
C GLU A 239 0.15 -1.88 -25.08
N GLU A 240 0.43 -1.21 -23.96
CA GLU A 240 1.49 -1.56 -23.06
C GLU A 240 1.19 -2.87 -22.33
N LYS A 241 1.97 -3.93 -22.62
CA LYS A 241 1.88 -5.18 -21.86
C LYS A 241 2.19 -4.93 -20.38
N VAL A 242 1.17 -5.09 -19.53
CA VAL A 242 1.29 -5.10 -18.07
C VAL A 242 1.38 -6.55 -17.61
N ASP A 243 2.36 -6.86 -16.76
CA ASP A 243 2.46 -8.18 -16.16
C ASP A 243 1.23 -8.48 -15.29
N PRO A 244 0.63 -9.70 -15.34
CA PRO A 244 -0.58 -10.02 -14.57
C PRO A 244 -0.46 -9.81 -13.06
N THR A 245 0.73 -10.03 -12.48
CA THR A 245 1.03 -9.82 -11.06
C THR A 245 0.99 -8.34 -10.72
N ILE A 246 1.49 -7.48 -11.63
CA ILE A 246 1.43 -6.02 -11.48
C ILE A 246 0.01 -5.51 -11.71
N ALA A 247 -0.68 -5.98 -12.74
CA ALA A 247 -2.07 -5.61 -13.01
C ALA A 247 -2.99 -5.91 -11.82
N ALA A 248 -2.76 -7.05 -11.13
CA ALA A 248 -3.47 -7.41 -9.91
C ALA A 248 -3.32 -6.40 -8.76
N THR A 249 -2.33 -5.51 -8.80
CA THR A 249 -2.13 -4.49 -7.74
C THR A 249 -2.81 -3.15 -8.05
N PHE A 250 -3.29 -2.93 -9.27
CA PHE A 250 -3.82 -1.62 -9.68
C PHE A 250 -5.11 -1.25 -8.96
N HIS A 251 -5.93 -2.24 -8.59
CA HIS A 251 -7.19 -1.98 -7.89
C HIS A 251 -7.00 -1.39 -6.49
N TYR A 252 -5.85 -1.56 -5.84
CA TYR A 252 -5.62 -0.99 -4.51
C TYR A 252 -5.62 0.55 -4.50
N GLN A 253 -5.49 1.19 -5.66
CA GLN A 253 -5.61 2.66 -5.77
C GLN A 253 -7.06 3.16 -5.68
N TRP A 254 -8.07 2.29 -5.81
CA TRP A 254 -9.47 2.74 -5.92
C TRP A 254 -10.51 1.81 -5.31
N SER A 255 -10.20 0.54 -5.06
CA SER A 255 -11.15 -0.43 -4.49
C SER A 255 -11.69 -0.01 -3.12
N HIS A 256 -10.96 0.82 -2.37
CA HIS A 256 -11.41 1.35 -1.09
C HIS A 256 -12.70 2.17 -1.18
N TYR A 257 -13.02 2.77 -2.33
CA TYR A 257 -14.29 3.46 -2.54
C TYR A 257 -15.49 2.48 -2.48
N PHE A 258 -15.28 1.20 -2.81
CA PHE A 258 -16.31 0.16 -2.82
C PHE A 258 -16.38 -0.67 -1.52
N PHE A 259 -15.57 -0.32 -0.52
CA PHE A 259 -15.52 -1.06 0.74
C PHE A 259 -16.83 -0.99 1.55
N PRO A 260 -17.60 0.12 1.58
CA PRO A 260 -18.91 0.14 2.23
C PRO A 260 -19.87 -0.92 1.69
N GLU A 261 -19.95 -1.05 0.36
CA GLU A 261 -20.80 -2.06 -0.28
C GLU A 261 -20.26 -3.47 -0.09
N ALA A 262 -18.93 -3.64 -0.03
CA ALA A 262 -18.33 -4.93 0.31
C ALA A 262 -18.65 -5.36 1.75
N LEU A 263 -18.62 -4.43 2.72
CA LEU A 263 -19.02 -4.70 4.10
C LEU A 263 -20.49 -5.13 4.20
N ALA A 264 -21.37 -4.47 3.43
CA ALA A 264 -22.79 -4.80 3.40
C ALA A 264 -23.08 -6.12 2.67
N ALA A 265 -22.39 -6.41 1.57
CA ALA A 265 -22.57 -7.63 0.78
C ALA A 265 -21.95 -8.87 1.43
N PHE A 266 -20.88 -8.71 2.22
CA PHE A 266 -20.15 -9.82 2.83
C PHE A 266 -19.93 -9.61 4.35
N PRO A 267 -21.00 -9.48 5.14
CA PRO A 267 -20.89 -9.12 6.57
C PRO A 267 -20.15 -10.17 7.39
N GLU A 268 -20.32 -11.45 7.04
CA GLU A 268 -19.77 -12.58 7.81
C GLU A 268 -18.55 -13.26 7.14
N HIS A 269 -18.10 -12.78 5.98
CA HIS A 269 -16.99 -13.43 5.28
C HIS A 269 -15.64 -13.09 5.93
N PRO A 270 -14.93 -14.05 6.57
CA PRO A 270 -13.78 -13.74 7.42
C PRO A 270 -12.61 -13.10 6.68
N ALA A 271 -12.27 -13.60 5.47
CA ALA A 271 -11.20 -13.03 4.65
C ALA A 271 -11.47 -11.59 4.21
N ILE A 272 -12.69 -11.30 3.72
CA ILE A 272 -13.10 -9.96 3.30
C ILE A 272 -13.11 -9.02 4.51
N GLN A 273 -13.75 -9.42 5.62
CA GLN A 273 -13.79 -8.62 6.84
C GLN A 273 -12.38 -8.29 7.36
N HIS A 274 -11.47 -9.26 7.38
CA HIS A 274 -10.07 -9.01 7.76
C HIS A 274 -9.40 -8.02 6.81
N PHE A 275 -9.50 -8.25 5.50
CA PHE A 275 -8.88 -7.40 4.50
C PHE A 275 -9.38 -5.95 4.59
N LEU A 276 -10.70 -5.75 4.70
CA LEU A 276 -11.32 -4.43 4.79
C LEU A 276 -10.87 -3.69 6.06
N ARG A 277 -10.91 -4.34 7.24
CA ARG A 277 -10.44 -3.73 8.50
C ARG A 277 -8.97 -3.33 8.47
N GLY A 278 -8.14 -4.09 7.75
CA GLY A 278 -6.71 -3.79 7.61
C GLY A 278 -6.39 -2.67 6.60
N ASN A 279 -7.32 -2.36 5.69
CA ASN A 279 -7.06 -1.48 4.53
C ASN A 279 -8.00 -0.28 4.43
N LEU A 280 -8.99 -0.14 5.31
CA LEU A 280 -9.92 0.98 5.36
C LEU A 280 -9.45 1.99 6.41
N TYR A 281 -8.96 3.14 5.94
CA TYR A 281 -8.53 4.23 6.81
C TYR A 281 -9.48 5.42 6.78
N MET A 282 -10.22 5.58 5.69
CA MET A 282 -11.28 6.60 5.59
C MET A 282 -12.46 6.28 6.51
N GLU A 283 -13.14 7.32 6.96
CA GLU A 283 -14.44 7.18 7.60
C GLU A 283 -15.40 6.49 6.61
N VAL A 284 -16.04 5.42 7.05
CA VAL A 284 -16.83 4.54 6.17
C VAL A 284 -18.15 5.25 5.84
N PRO A 285 -18.37 5.71 4.60
CA PRO A 285 -19.69 6.22 4.23
C PRO A 285 -20.71 5.07 4.27
N THR A 286 -21.98 5.41 4.43
CA THR A 286 -23.06 4.47 4.13
C THR A 286 -22.93 3.99 2.68
N PRO A 287 -23.34 2.74 2.36
CA PRO A 287 -23.41 2.27 0.98
C PRO A 287 -24.07 3.32 0.07
N HIS A 288 -23.54 3.51 -1.14
CA HIS A 288 -24.10 4.51 -2.05
C HIS A 288 -25.61 4.26 -2.25
N PRO A 289 -26.50 5.28 -2.20
CA PRO A 289 -27.95 5.05 -2.23
C PRO A 289 -28.46 4.23 -3.42
N GLY A 290 -27.78 4.32 -4.58
CA GLY A 290 -28.06 3.53 -5.78
C GLY A 290 -27.38 2.15 -5.85
N ALA A 291 -26.74 1.69 -4.76
CA ALA A 291 -26.04 0.40 -4.73
C ALA A 291 -27.00 -0.79 -4.63
N ALA A 292 -28.16 -0.62 -3.99
CA ALA A 292 -29.13 -1.68 -3.81
C ALA A 292 -29.75 -2.08 -5.15
N GLY A 293 -29.54 -3.33 -5.57
CA GLY A 293 -30.11 -3.89 -6.79
C GLY A 293 -29.31 -3.66 -8.09
N ASP A 294 -28.15 -3.00 -8.06
CA ASP A 294 -27.29 -2.89 -9.24
C ASP A 294 -26.43 -4.16 -9.41
N GLU A 295 -26.84 -5.05 -10.31
CA GLU A 295 -26.10 -6.29 -10.62
C GLU A 295 -24.66 -6.04 -11.09
N ARG A 296 -24.41 -4.88 -11.72
CA ARG A 296 -23.07 -4.49 -12.17
C ARG A 296 -22.15 -4.24 -10.97
N LEU A 297 -22.68 -3.61 -9.92
CA LEU A 297 -21.93 -3.40 -8.69
C LEU A 297 -21.59 -4.74 -8.03
N GLY A 298 -22.55 -5.67 -7.94
CA GLY A 298 -22.29 -7.03 -7.45
C GLY A 298 -21.17 -7.73 -8.22
N SER A 299 -21.16 -7.58 -9.55
CA SER A 299 -20.13 -8.13 -10.43
C SER A 299 -18.74 -7.51 -10.18
N VAL A 300 -18.68 -6.20 -9.93
CA VAL A 300 -17.43 -5.50 -9.57
C VAL A 300 -16.91 -5.96 -8.20
N LEU A 301 -17.78 -6.06 -7.19
CA LEU A 301 -17.40 -6.55 -5.87
C LEU A 301 -16.87 -7.98 -5.96
N GLN A 302 -17.53 -8.86 -6.71
CA GLN A 302 -17.06 -10.21 -6.93
C GLN A 302 -15.68 -10.22 -7.60
N ALA A 303 -15.47 -9.43 -8.66
CA ALA A 303 -14.18 -9.33 -9.35
C ALA A 303 -13.05 -8.82 -8.45
N LEU A 304 -13.36 -7.91 -7.50
CA LEU A 304 -12.40 -7.39 -6.53
C LEU A 304 -12.03 -8.42 -5.46
N PHE A 305 -13.01 -9.13 -4.89
CA PHE A 305 -12.81 -9.92 -3.67
C PHE A 305 -12.73 -11.43 -3.89
N GLN A 306 -13.24 -11.97 -5.00
CA GLN A 306 -13.12 -13.41 -5.28
C GLN A 306 -11.65 -13.90 -5.31
N PRO A 307 -10.67 -13.17 -5.90
CA PRO A 307 -9.27 -13.59 -5.84
C PRO A 307 -8.74 -13.64 -4.41
N LEU A 308 -9.11 -12.68 -3.56
CA LEU A 308 -8.76 -12.67 -2.13
C LEU A 308 -9.33 -13.90 -1.42
N CYS A 309 -10.62 -14.19 -1.61
CA CYS A 309 -11.27 -15.34 -0.98
C CYS A 309 -10.64 -16.66 -1.43
N ARG A 310 -10.35 -16.80 -2.73
CA ARG A 310 -9.66 -17.96 -3.29
C ARG A 310 -8.29 -18.16 -2.64
N ASP A 311 -7.51 -17.10 -2.49
CA ASP A 311 -6.14 -17.19 -1.96
C ASP A 311 -6.15 -17.52 -0.47
N TYR A 312 -7.07 -16.94 0.31
CA TYR A 312 -7.27 -17.31 1.73
C TYR A 312 -7.71 -18.76 1.89
N PHE A 313 -8.65 -19.21 1.05
CA PHE A 313 -9.10 -20.59 1.05
C PHE A 313 -7.95 -21.55 0.70
N GLY A 314 -7.22 -21.29 -0.38
CA GLY A 314 -6.09 -22.12 -0.80
C GLY A 314 -5.00 -22.18 0.27
N ALA A 315 -4.74 -21.07 0.97
CA ALA A 315 -3.80 -21.04 2.07
C ALA A 315 -4.29 -21.91 3.24
N ALA A 316 -5.57 -21.83 3.60
CA ALA A 316 -6.14 -22.64 4.67
C ALA A 316 -6.14 -24.15 4.33
N GLU A 317 -6.43 -24.51 3.09
CA GLU A 317 -6.39 -25.90 2.59
C GLU A 317 -4.95 -26.44 2.64
N ALA A 318 -3.99 -25.71 2.05
CA ALA A 318 -2.57 -26.09 2.06
C ALA A 318 -1.98 -26.22 3.48
N LEU A 319 -2.44 -25.40 4.42
CA LEU A 319 -2.06 -25.52 5.84
C LEU A 319 -2.73 -26.73 6.50
N GLY A 320 -4.01 -27.01 6.21
CA GLY A 320 -4.75 -28.14 6.77
C GLY A 320 -4.20 -29.51 6.38
N GLU A 321 -3.58 -29.62 5.21
CA GLU A 321 -2.91 -30.84 4.73
C GLU A 321 -1.57 -31.12 5.41
N ARG A 322 -1.08 -30.23 6.29
CA ARG A 322 0.21 -30.33 6.97
C ARG A 322 0.03 -30.71 8.46
N PRO A 323 -0.11 -32.00 8.81
CA PRO A 323 -0.15 -32.42 10.21
C PRO A 323 1.22 -32.23 10.89
N GLY A 324 1.24 -31.69 12.11
CA GLY A 324 2.48 -31.46 12.90
C GLY A 324 2.91 -29.99 12.95
N GLN A 325 4.21 -29.69 13.13
CA GLN A 325 4.71 -28.31 13.02
C GLN A 325 4.44 -27.79 11.60
N VAL A 326 3.88 -26.60 11.47
CA VAL A 326 3.69 -25.96 10.16
C VAL A 326 5.07 -25.66 9.58
N PRO A 327 5.58 -26.37 8.56
CA PRO A 327 6.95 -26.19 8.09
C PRO A 327 7.16 -24.88 7.32
N LEU A 328 6.16 -23.99 7.32
CA LEU A 328 6.12 -22.76 6.54
C LEU A 328 7.00 -21.70 7.20
N ARG A 329 8.05 -21.23 6.50
CA ARG A 329 8.86 -20.10 6.98
C ARG A 329 8.26 -18.76 6.54
N SER A 330 7.55 -18.74 5.42
CA SER A 330 6.93 -17.54 4.87
C SER A 330 5.79 -17.84 3.91
N ALA A 331 4.93 -16.85 3.65
CA ALA A 331 3.85 -16.96 2.66
C ALA A 331 4.34 -17.32 1.24
N VAL A 332 5.61 -17.07 0.91
CA VAL A 332 6.21 -17.41 -0.39
C VAL A 332 6.14 -18.91 -0.66
N GLU A 333 6.28 -19.74 0.37
CA GLU A 333 6.24 -21.19 0.24
C GLU A 333 4.85 -21.73 -0.14
N LEU A 334 3.78 -20.95 0.05
CA LEU A 334 2.42 -21.30 -0.39
C LEU A 334 2.16 -20.98 -1.87
N LEU A 335 3.01 -20.17 -2.52
CA LEU A 335 2.81 -19.78 -3.92
C LEU A 335 2.81 -20.98 -4.91
N PRO A 336 3.69 -21.99 -4.78
CA PRO A 336 3.67 -23.16 -5.65
C PRO A 336 2.42 -24.04 -5.46
N GLU A 337 1.84 -24.04 -4.27
CA GLU A 337 0.64 -24.84 -3.92
C GLU A 337 -0.65 -24.18 -4.40
N ILE A 338 -0.64 -22.85 -4.62
CA ILE A 338 -1.82 -22.08 -4.99
C ILE A 338 -1.56 -21.31 -6.29
N PRO A 339 -1.70 -21.97 -7.47
CA PRO A 339 -1.41 -21.35 -8.75
C PRO A 339 -2.15 -20.03 -8.98
N GLY A 340 -1.39 -18.98 -9.27
CA GLY A 340 -1.93 -17.64 -9.53
C GLY A 340 -2.36 -16.87 -8.27
N ALA A 341 -1.99 -17.34 -7.07
CA ALA A 341 -2.19 -16.59 -5.83
C ALA A 341 -1.43 -15.27 -5.83
N HIS A 342 -2.03 -14.26 -5.21
CA HIS A 342 -1.38 -12.99 -4.98
C HIS A 342 -0.66 -13.04 -3.63
N LEU A 343 0.68 -12.98 -3.63
CA LEU A 343 1.48 -13.07 -2.40
C LEU A 343 0.98 -12.17 -1.25
N PRO A 344 0.59 -10.90 -1.47
CA PRO A 344 0.02 -10.07 -0.42
C PRO A 344 -1.26 -10.62 0.23
N HIS A 345 -2.08 -11.39 -0.49
CA HIS A 345 -3.24 -12.07 0.11
C HIS A 345 -2.79 -13.19 1.04
N LEU A 346 -1.77 -13.95 0.65
CA LEU A 346 -1.21 -15.03 1.46
C LEU A 346 -0.53 -14.48 2.71
N GLU A 347 0.22 -13.38 2.58
CA GLU A 347 0.80 -12.65 3.72
C GLU A 347 -0.30 -12.17 4.67
N ALA A 348 -1.34 -11.52 4.15
CA ALA A 348 -2.48 -11.06 4.95
C ALA A 348 -3.26 -12.22 5.60
N CYS A 349 -3.34 -13.38 4.95
CA CYS A 349 -3.96 -14.58 5.51
C CYS A 349 -3.18 -15.08 6.72
N LEU A 350 -1.85 -15.25 6.61
CA LEU A 350 -1.03 -15.66 7.74
C LEU A 350 -1.08 -14.65 8.89
N GLU A 351 -1.09 -13.34 8.59
CA GLU A 351 -1.28 -12.30 9.61
C GLU A 351 -2.61 -12.47 10.36
N ASP A 352 -3.71 -12.73 9.66
CA ASP A 352 -5.04 -12.95 10.26
C ASP A 352 -5.07 -14.23 11.11
N LEU A 353 -4.49 -15.33 10.60
CA LEU A 353 -4.41 -16.59 11.33
C LEU A 353 -3.59 -16.45 12.62
N VAL A 354 -2.52 -15.65 12.61
CA VAL A 354 -1.75 -15.34 13.82
C VAL A 354 -2.56 -14.46 14.78
N ALA A 355 -3.22 -13.42 14.27
CA ALA A 355 -4.05 -12.52 15.08
C ALA A 355 -5.21 -13.26 15.77
N ARG A 356 -5.66 -14.37 15.19
CA ARG A 356 -6.72 -15.24 15.72
C ARG A 356 -6.21 -16.42 16.53
N GLU A 357 -4.90 -16.51 16.78
CA GLU A 357 -4.26 -17.59 17.54
C GLU A 357 -4.46 -18.98 16.90
N ILE A 358 -4.77 -19.03 15.59
CA ILE A 358 -4.80 -20.26 14.79
C ILE A 358 -3.37 -20.69 14.48
N LEU A 359 -2.51 -19.71 14.18
CA LEU A 359 -1.06 -19.85 14.06
C LEU A 359 -0.36 -19.03 15.14
N VAL A 360 0.89 -19.39 15.41
CA VAL A 360 1.84 -18.60 16.19
C VAL A 360 3.05 -18.32 15.30
N GLN A 361 3.45 -17.06 15.23
CA GLN A 361 4.70 -16.69 14.56
C GLN A 361 5.88 -17.02 15.47
N LEU A 362 6.77 -17.90 15.02
CA LEU A 362 8.00 -18.27 15.73
C LEU A 362 9.04 -17.14 15.63
N PRO A 363 10.14 -17.19 16.42
CA PRO A 363 11.21 -16.21 16.33
C PRO A 363 11.70 -16.02 14.89
N LYS A 364 12.27 -14.84 14.62
CA LYS A 364 12.53 -14.37 13.26
C LYS A 364 13.34 -15.37 12.44
N GLY A 365 12.71 -15.95 11.42
CA GLY A 365 13.31 -16.90 10.50
C GLY A 365 12.93 -18.36 10.74
N GLU A 366 12.25 -18.67 11.85
CA GLU A 366 11.82 -20.02 12.22
C GLU A 366 10.43 -20.38 11.70
N GLY A 367 9.65 -19.40 11.22
CA GLY A 367 8.38 -19.63 10.54
C GLY A 367 7.16 -19.56 11.43
N TYR A 368 6.24 -20.51 11.24
CA TYR A 368 4.97 -20.57 11.95
C TYR A 368 4.77 -21.91 12.64
N ALA A 369 3.99 -21.93 13.71
CA ALA A 369 3.52 -23.15 14.36
C ALA A 369 2.00 -23.06 14.57
N TRP A 370 1.35 -24.20 14.83
CA TRP A 370 -0.06 -24.19 15.24
C TRP A 370 -0.23 -23.50 16.58
N GLY A 371 -1.24 -22.64 16.65
CA GLY A 371 -1.66 -21.97 17.88
C GLY A 371 -2.77 -22.73 18.61
N PRO A 372 -3.22 -22.21 19.77
CA PRO A 372 -4.24 -22.84 20.59
C PRO A 372 -5.61 -22.99 19.89
N LYS A 373 -5.86 -22.23 18.82
CA LYS A 373 -7.11 -22.26 18.04
C LYS A 373 -6.93 -22.89 16.66
N ALA A 374 -5.96 -23.79 16.48
CA ALA A 374 -5.70 -24.44 15.19
C ALA A 374 -6.96 -25.04 14.51
N GLN A 375 -7.88 -25.58 15.32
CA GLN A 375 -9.18 -26.13 14.86
C GLN A 375 -10.11 -25.11 14.18
N ASP A 376 -9.94 -23.80 14.43
CA ASP A 376 -10.72 -22.73 13.81
C ASP A 376 -10.30 -22.44 12.36
N LEU A 377 -9.25 -23.10 11.84
CA LEU A 377 -8.83 -22.98 10.43
C LEU A 377 -9.99 -23.30 9.46
N ASN A 378 -10.89 -24.20 9.85
CA ASN A 378 -12.07 -24.59 9.09
C ASN A 378 -13.01 -23.41 8.77
N ARG A 379 -12.91 -22.28 9.49
CA ARG A 379 -13.68 -21.06 9.16
C ARG A 379 -13.29 -20.44 7.81
N TYR A 380 -12.11 -20.77 7.30
CA TYR A 380 -11.61 -20.34 6.00
C TYR A 380 -11.78 -21.42 4.92
N ALA A 381 -12.28 -22.61 5.28
CA ALA A 381 -12.58 -23.66 4.33
C ALA A 381 -13.78 -23.27 3.43
N ARG A 382 -13.81 -23.83 2.22
CA ARG A 382 -14.93 -23.63 1.29
C ARG A 382 -16.24 -24.01 1.98
N PRO A 383 -17.31 -23.21 1.83
CA PRO A 383 -18.64 -23.67 2.18
C PRO A 383 -18.90 -24.98 1.43
N ALA A 384 -19.42 -26.00 2.13
CA ALA A 384 -19.85 -27.23 1.47
C ALA A 384 -20.77 -26.89 0.29
N ALA A 385 -20.53 -27.52 -0.86
CA ALA A 385 -21.28 -27.27 -2.09
C ALA A 385 -22.80 -27.33 -1.81
N GLY A 386 -23.47 -26.17 -1.81
CA GLY A 386 -24.89 -26.07 -1.47
C GLY A 386 -25.29 -24.83 -0.68
N ARG A 387 -24.37 -24.17 0.02
CA ARG A 387 -24.64 -22.83 0.59
C ARG A 387 -24.18 -21.76 -0.40
N ARG A 388 -25.12 -21.16 -1.12
CA ARG A 388 -24.88 -19.87 -1.79
C ARG A 388 -24.46 -18.87 -0.71
N ALA A 389 -23.35 -18.18 -0.97
CA ALA A 389 -22.84 -17.09 -0.15
C ALA A 389 -23.86 -15.95 -0.05
#